data_AF-A0A938LMB6-F1
#
_entry.id   AF-A0A938LMB6-F1
#
_cell.length_a   1.000
_cell.length_b   1.000
_cell.length_c   1.000
_cell.angle_alpha   90.00
_cell.angle_beta   90.00
_cell.angle_gamma   90.00
#
_symmetry.space_group_name_H-M   'P 1'
#
loop_
_entity.id
_entity.type
_entity.pdbx_description
1 polymer ?
#
loop_
_entity_poly.entity_id
_entity_poly.type
_entity_poly.pdbx_seq_one_letter_code
_entity_poly.pdbx_strand_id
1 'polypeptide(L)'
;MYRRALVLPGEDPEAVVAAHHHRVEFSGEDWRDLRQLTQRWEAPVVVTTAVQFFETLAANQTVPLRKLHQVPGAAIFVDEAHAAMPAPIWPQEWRWLRELCDDWNCHVVLASGSLSRFWELNDFVPANEQWPIPELVPEAIRERAASFEAKRVWLKTRPDQLSLADLADFVSEKPGPRLVILNTVQSAAILAHYLRHERRLGQNVEHLSTALCPADRETTLSRVKEKLRSEWKDWTLVATSCVEAGVDFSFRIAFRESCGLVNLLQTAGRVSRGGEYPDAEVWDFRHDESGFLNLHPHFKTSRKVLAGLFAEHGENLGPQHCTEALQRELNASFGEPESLAARIMAAERDEDYPQVAQDCRLITADTRTVLVSQELIARFLTFDAQQFPTPRQVMRHSVQVWENKLRDLPVTRSLGFGEELVGIQPGCYDSFLGYMKGVLPLLAAQIAGGFVL
;
A
#
# COMPACT_ATOMS: atom_id res chain seq x y z
N MET A 1 5.52 16.68 5.74
CA MET A 1 6.71 16.97 4.90
C MET A 1 6.28 17.65 3.60
N TYR A 2 5.41 17.04 2.79
CA TYR A 2 4.93 17.58 1.52
C TYR A 2 4.33 18.99 1.59
N ARG A 3 3.42 19.28 2.53
CA ARG A 3 2.86 20.64 2.67
C ARG A 3 3.90 21.74 2.85
N ARG A 4 5.03 21.46 3.52
CA ARG A 4 6.13 22.44 3.69
C ARG A 4 7.02 22.58 2.45
N ALA A 5 7.05 21.56 1.58
CA ALA A 5 7.85 21.56 0.36
C ALA A 5 7.10 22.18 -0.84
N LEU A 6 5.77 22.22 -0.77
CA LEU A 6 4.88 22.65 -1.86
C LEU A 6 4.34 24.08 -1.68
N VAL A 7 4.83 24.81 -0.68
CA VAL A 7 4.48 26.22 -0.46
C VAL A 7 5.66 27.14 -0.74
N LEU A 8 5.37 28.33 -1.23
CA LEU A 8 6.33 29.42 -1.33
C LEU A 8 6.59 30.07 0.04
N PRO A 9 7.73 30.74 0.24
CA PRO A 9 8.00 31.46 1.48
C PRO A 9 6.89 32.48 1.81
N GLY A 10 6.24 32.31 2.96
CA GLY A 10 5.18 33.21 3.44
C GLY A 10 3.74 32.74 3.15
N GLU A 11 3.56 31.64 2.43
CA GLU A 11 2.23 31.04 2.21
C GLU A 11 1.79 30.15 3.36
N ASP A 12 0.47 30.07 3.57
CA ASP A 12 -0.15 29.13 4.51
C ASP A 12 -0.30 27.74 3.84
N PRO A 13 0.39 26.70 4.33
CA PRO A 13 0.30 25.35 3.78
C PRO A 13 -1.08 24.71 3.86
N GLU A 14 -1.94 25.16 4.77
CA GLU A 14 -3.31 24.63 4.88
C GLU A 14 -4.25 25.23 3.82
N ALA A 15 -3.96 26.43 3.32
CA ALA A 15 -4.72 27.09 2.27
C ALA A 15 -4.27 26.65 0.86
N VAL A 16 -2.98 26.32 0.68
CA VAL A 16 -2.40 26.00 -0.64
C VAL A 16 -2.50 24.51 -0.99
N VAL A 17 -2.42 23.62 -0.01
CA VAL A 17 -2.32 22.17 -0.24
C VAL A 17 -3.51 21.41 0.33
N ALA A 18 -4.44 21.00 -0.54
CA ALA A 18 -5.57 20.16 -0.18
C ALA A 18 -5.21 18.67 -0.34
N ALA A 19 -5.10 17.94 0.77
CA ALA A 19 -4.85 16.50 0.76
C ALA A 19 -6.16 15.69 0.88
N HIS A 20 -6.31 14.71 0.00
CA HIS A 20 -7.51 13.90 -0.25
C HIS A 20 -7.30 12.41 -0.08
N HIS A 21 -6.15 11.94 0.37
CA HIS A 21 -5.99 10.52 0.61
C HIS A 21 -6.99 10.07 1.69
N HIS A 22 -7.72 8.98 1.42
CA HIS A 22 -8.77 8.46 2.30
C HIS A 22 -8.29 8.45 3.76
N ARG A 23 -8.97 9.23 4.61
CA ARG A 23 -8.84 9.35 6.07
C ARG A 23 -7.40 9.57 6.58
N VAL A 24 -7.12 10.82 6.96
CA VAL A 24 -6.13 11.31 7.97
C VAL A 24 -5.10 12.27 7.36
N GLU A 25 -5.38 13.58 7.46
CA GLU A 25 -4.53 14.62 8.08
C GLU A 25 -5.25 15.98 7.93
N PHE A 26 -6.34 16.17 8.67
CA PHE A 26 -7.06 17.44 8.77
C PHE A 26 -6.54 18.19 10.01
N SER A 27 -5.76 19.25 9.80
CA SER A 27 -5.00 19.95 10.86
C SER A 27 -5.46 21.39 11.15
N GLY A 28 -6.48 21.92 10.45
CA GLY A 28 -6.97 23.30 10.65
C GLY A 28 -8.23 23.43 11.49
N GLU A 29 -8.40 24.58 12.15
CA GLU A 29 -9.53 24.92 13.04
C GLU A 29 -10.87 25.13 12.28
N ASP A 30 -10.85 25.29 10.94
CA ASP A 30 -12.04 25.49 10.10
C ASP A 30 -12.32 24.31 9.14
N TRP A 31 -12.90 23.25 9.70
CA TRP A 31 -13.21 21.99 9.00
C TRP A 31 -14.28 22.08 7.88
N ARG A 32 -15.10 23.14 7.87
CA ARG A 32 -16.19 23.31 6.87
C ARG A 32 -15.69 23.83 5.52
N ASP A 33 -14.65 24.64 5.52
CA ASP A 33 -14.12 25.27 4.31
C ASP A 33 -13.17 24.33 3.56
N LEU A 34 -12.33 23.60 4.31
CA LEU A 34 -11.46 22.56 3.73
C LEU A 34 -12.23 21.45 3.03
N ARG A 35 -13.44 21.08 3.50
CA ARG A 35 -14.30 20.07 2.85
C ARG A 35 -14.82 20.54 1.49
N GLN A 36 -15.09 21.83 1.32
CA GLN A 36 -15.56 22.40 0.06
C GLN A 36 -14.42 22.48 -0.96
N LEU A 37 -13.26 22.99 -0.53
CA LEU A 37 -12.04 23.08 -1.35
C LEU A 37 -11.57 21.70 -1.83
N THR A 38 -11.62 20.72 -0.93
CA THR A 38 -11.32 19.33 -1.28
C THR A 38 -12.35 18.79 -2.28
N GLN A 39 -13.65 18.84 -2.00
CA GLN A 39 -14.67 18.26 -2.90
C GLN A 39 -14.70 18.82 -4.33
N ARG A 40 -14.04 19.96 -4.58
CA ARG A 40 -14.00 20.63 -5.87
C ARG A 40 -12.62 20.71 -6.53
N TRP A 41 -11.55 20.25 -5.87
CA TRP A 41 -10.16 20.44 -6.33
C TRP A 41 -9.80 21.92 -6.55
N GLU A 42 -10.39 22.84 -5.78
CA GLU A 42 -10.21 24.30 -5.92
C GLU A 42 -8.85 24.80 -5.37
N ALA A 43 -8.15 23.98 -4.58
CA ALA A 43 -6.85 24.36 -4.05
C ALA A 43 -5.76 24.35 -5.15
N PRO A 44 -4.78 25.27 -5.12
CA PRO A 44 -3.70 25.32 -6.11
C PRO A 44 -2.92 24.01 -6.25
N VAL A 45 -2.73 23.29 -5.14
CA VAL A 45 -2.10 21.97 -5.14
C VAL A 45 -3.03 20.97 -4.48
N VAL A 46 -3.42 19.96 -5.24
CA VAL A 46 -4.29 18.86 -4.77
C VAL A 46 -3.46 17.59 -4.67
N VAL A 47 -3.46 16.95 -3.50
CA VAL A 47 -2.80 15.67 -3.27
C VAL A 47 -3.88 14.61 -3.06
N THR A 48 -4.04 13.67 -3.98
CA THR A 48 -5.09 12.64 -3.95
C THR A 48 -4.52 11.27 -4.24
N THR A 49 -5.24 10.18 -3.94
CA THR A 49 -4.81 8.84 -4.39
C THR A 49 -5.05 8.70 -5.89
N ALA A 50 -4.22 7.87 -6.54
CA ALA A 50 -4.43 7.48 -7.94
C ALA A 50 -5.82 6.89 -8.16
N VAL A 51 -6.25 5.96 -7.28
CA VAL A 51 -7.59 5.37 -7.29
C VAL A 51 -8.67 6.45 -7.32
N GLN A 52 -8.60 7.45 -6.44
CA GLN A 52 -9.62 8.49 -6.38
C GLN A 52 -9.58 9.42 -7.61
N PHE A 53 -8.41 9.66 -8.19
CA PHE A 53 -8.27 10.43 -9.42
C PHE A 53 -8.94 9.69 -10.59
N PHE A 54 -8.59 8.43 -10.82
CA PHE A 54 -9.12 7.62 -11.91
C PHE A 54 -10.60 7.26 -11.73
N GLU A 55 -11.05 6.93 -10.51
CA GLU A 55 -12.49 6.76 -10.21
C GLU A 55 -13.28 8.07 -10.39
N THR A 56 -12.63 9.24 -10.30
CA THR A 56 -13.28 10.52 -10.63
C THR A 56 -13.46 10.68 -12.15
N LEU A 57 -12.50 10.24 -12.96
CA LEU A 57 -12.62 10.22 -14.43
C LEU A 57 -13.74 9.25 -14.88
N ALA A 58 -13.85 8.10 -14.22
CA ALA A 58 -14.87 7.09 -14.49
C ALA A 58 -16.26 7.39 -13.89
N ALA A 59 -16.43 8.49 -13.14
CA ALA A 59 -17.64 8.73 -12.37
C ALA A 59 -18.86 9.07 -13.23
N ASN A 60 -20.06 8.75 -12.73
CA ASN A 60 -21.33 9.06 -13.39
C ASN A 60 -22.29 9.90 -12.53
N GLN A 61 -21.80 10.42 -11.39
CA GLN A 61 -22.57 11.21 -10.44
C GLN A 61 -22.07 12.64 -10.37
N THR A 62 -22.99 13.58 -10.13
CA THR A 62 -22.68 15.01 -10.11
C THR A 62 -21.63 15.39 -9.07
N VAL A 63 -21.60 14.75 -7.90
CA VAL A 63 -20.71 15.12 -6.81
C VAL A 63 -19.23 14.81 -7.13
N PRO A 64 -18.84 13.60 -7.56
CA PRO A 64 -17.47 13.35 -8.02
C PRO A 64 -17.09 14.17 -9.27
N LEU A 65 -17.99 14.25 -10.26
CA LEU A 65 -17.72 14.92 -11.54
C LEU A 65 -17.49 16.43 -11.41
N ARG A 66 -18.04 17.06 -10.37
CA ARG A 66 -17.76 18.47 -10.06
C ARG A 66 -16.28 18.78 -9.93
N LYS A 67 -15.40 17.81 -9.67
CA LYS A 67 -13.95 18.06 -9.58
C LYS A 67 -13.30 18.31 -10.95
N LEU A 68 -13.89 17.78 -12.03
CA LEU A 68 -13.27 17.81 -13.36
C LEU A 68 -13.07 19.22 -13.92
N HIS A 69 -13.84 20.22 -13.47
CA HIS A 69 -13.68 21.61 -13.92
C HIS A 69 -12.31 22.22 -13.60
N GLN A 70 -11.53 21.63 -12.69
CA GLN A 70 -10.17 22.09 -12.33
C GLN A 70 -9.07 21.31 -13.06
N VAL A 71 -9.42 20.28 -13.83
CA VAL A 71 -8.45 19.44 -14.53
C VAL A 71 -7.89 20.10 -15.79
N PRO A 72 -8.67 20.80 -16.64
CA PRO A 72 -8.12 21.44 -17.84
C PRO A 72 -6.93 22.36 -17.53
N GLY A 73 -5.82 22.17 -18.24
CA GLY A 73 -4.59 22.93 -18.02
C GLY A 73 -3.77 22.50 -16.79
N ALA A 74 -4.18 21.48 -16.03
CA ALA A 74 -3.49 21.07 -14.82
C ALA A 74 -2.19 20.30 -15.11
N ALA A 75 -1.24 20.41 -14.19
CA ALA A 75 -0.09 19.51 -14.11
C ALA A 75 -0.41 18.34 -13.16
N ILE A 76 -0.39 17.12 -13.68
CA ILE A 76 -0.77 15.90 -12.98
C ILE A 76 0.50 15.08 -12.72
N PHE A 77 0.86 14.91 -11.45
CA PHE A 77 2.00 14.10 -11.04
C PHE A 77 1.51 12.77 -10.48
N VAL A 78 1.80 11.67 -11.19
CA VAL A 78 1.50 10.32 -10.73
C VAL A 78 2.76 9.73 -10.11
N ASP A 79 2.83 9.79 -8.78
CA ASP A 79 3.89 9.14 -8.01
C ASP A 79 3.66 7.63 -7.91
N GLU A 80 4.74 6.86 -7.90
CA GLU A 80 4.76 5.40 -8.01
C GLU A 80 3.84 4.87 -9.12
N ALA A 81 4.02 5.40 -10.33
CA ALA A 81 3.14 5.13 -11.46
C ALA A 81 2.88 3.63 -11.73
N HIS A 82 3.82 2.73 -11.43
CA HIS A 82 3.59 1.28 -11.57
C HIS A 82 2.51 0.71 -10.62
N ALA A 83 2.22 1.39 -9.50
CA ALA A 83 1.27 0.97 -8.47
C ALA A 83 -0.01 1.81 -8.50
N ALA A 84 -0.12 2.79 -9.41
CA ALA A 84 -1.26 3.69 -9.45
C ALA A 84 -2.57 2.95 -9.75
N MET A 85 -2.53 1.95 -10.67
CA MET A 85 -3.68 1.12 -11.06
C MET A 85 -3.27 -0.33 -11.34
N PRO A 86 -4.18 -1.31 -11.24
CA PRO A 86 -3.94 -2.68 -11.67
C PRO A 86 -3.68 -2.80 -13.18
N ALA A 87 -2.80 -3.73 -13.55
CA ALA A 87 -2.43 -4.02 -14.94
C ALA A 87 -3.62 -4.14 -15.92
N PRO A 88 -4.75 -4.79 -15.59
CA PRO A 88 -5.87 -4.95 -16.53
C PRO A 88 -6.65 -3.68 -16.89
N ILE A 89 -6.49 -2.59 -16.12
CA ILE A 89 -7.26 -1.33 -16.30
C ILE A 89 -6.44 -0.26 -17.02
N TRP A 90 -5.11 -0.33 -16.92
CA TRP A 90 -4.17 0.60 -17.55
C TRP A 90 -4.41 0.94 -19.03
N PRO A 91 -4.84 0.02 -19.93
CA PRO A 91 -5.11 0.42 -21.32
C PRO A 91 -6.17 1.52 -21.44
N GLN A 92 -7.23 1.46 -20.62
CA GLN A 92 -8.26 2.49 -20.60
C GLN A 92 -7.74 3.78 -19.95
N GLU A 93 -7.08 3.68 -18.80
CA GLU A 93 -6.56 4.83 -18.07
C GLU A 93 -5.54 5.61 -18.90
N TRP A 94 -4.74 4.90 -19.69
CA TRP A 94 -3.80 5.50 -20.63
C TRP A 94 -4.52 6.35 -21.69
N ARG A 95 -5.66 5.89 -22.21
CA ARG A 95 -6.47 6.66 -23.16
C ARG A 95 -6.97 7.96 -22.51
N TRP A 96 -7.49 7.90 -21.29
CA TRP A 96 -7.91 9.10 -20.58
C TRP A 96 -6.74 10.06 -20.33
N LEU A 97 -5.58 9.57 -19.89
CA LEU A 97 -4.40 10.43 -19.71
C LEU A 97 -3.97 11.11 -21.02
N ARG A 98 -4.09 10.41 -22.16
CA ARG A 98 -3.84 11.00 -23.48
C ARG A 98 -4.86 12.06 -23.85
N GLU A 99 -6.14 11.79 -23.67
CA GLU A 99 -7.21 12.77 -23.91
C GLU A 99 -7.04 14.02 -23.05
N LEU A 100 -6.65 13.86 -21.79
CA LEU A 100 -6.33 14.99 -20.91
C LEU A 100 -5.17 15.84 -21.46
N CYS A 101 -4.14 15.21 -22.03
CA CYS A 101 -3.03 15.93 -22.65
C CYS A 101 -3.44 16.60 -23.98
N ASP A 102 -4.07 15.84 -24.87
CA ASP A 102 -4.36 16.24 -26.26
C ASP A 102 -5.51 17.26 -26.34
N ASP A 103 -6.58 17.03 -25.59
CA ASP A 103 -7.84 17.79 -25.69
C ASP A 103 -8.03 18.78 -24.54
N TRP A 104 -7.46 18.49 -23.35
CA TRP A 104 -7.65 19.32 -22.14
C TRP A 104 -6.41 20.13 -21.77
N ASN A 105 -5.35 20.07 -22.59
CA ASN A 105 -4.09 20.79 -22.41
C ASN A 105 -3.43 20.52 -21.04
N CYS A 106 -3.58 19.31 -20.51
CA CYS A 106 -2.93 18.88 -19.28
C CYS A 106 -1.47 18.49 -19.50
N HIS A 107 -0.68 18.48 -18.43
CA HIS A 107 0.69 17.98 -18.44
C HIS A 107 0.84 16.84 -17.43
N VAL A 108 1.09 15.62 -17.90
CA VAL A 108 1.21 14.44 -17.05
C VAL A 108 2.67 14.06 -16.85
N VAL A 109 3.08 13.84 -15.59
CA VAL A 109 4.38 13.31 -15.20
C VAL A 109 4.19 11.99 -14.47
N LEU A 110 4.74 10.92 -15.03
CA LEU A 110 4.80 9.61 -14.39
C LEU A 110 6.15 9.45 -13.68
N ALA A 111 6.13 9.31 -12.36
CA ALA A 111 7.32 9.12 -11.55
C ALA A 111 7.33 7.72 -10.94
N SER A 112 8.43 6.99 -11.10
CA SER A 112 8.65 5.72 -10.39
C SER A 112 10.10 5.26 -10.41
N GLY A 113 10.56 4.63 -9.31
CA GLY A 113 11.86 3.94 -9.25
C GLY A 113 11.91 2.62 -10.03
N SER A 114 10.75 2.08 -10.42
CA SER A 114 10.58 0.80 -11.11
C SER A 114 9.52 0.93 -12.22
N LEU A 115 9.65 1.98 -13.03
CA LEU A 115 8.68 2.34 -14.05
C LEU A 115 8.58 1.24 -15.13
N SER A 116 7.47 0.51 -15.14
CA SER A 116 7.12 -0.36 -16.26
C SER A 116 6.56 0.49 -17.39
N ARG A 117 7.25 0.50 -18.54
CA ARG A 117 6.85 1.28 -19.71
C ARG A 117 5.72 0.59 -20.48
N PHE A 118 4.56 0.50 -19.84
CA PHE A 118 3.41 -0.20 -20.39
C PHE A 118 2.94 0.40 -21.73
N TRP A 119 3.19 1.69 -21.97
CA TRP A 119 2.89 2.36 -23.24
C TRP A 119 3.78 1.92 -24.42
N GLU A 120 4.86 1.17 -24.18
CA GLU A 120 5.69 0.55 -25.23
C GLU A 120 5.22 -0.87 -25.59
N LEU A 121 4.26 -1.42 -24.85
CA LEU A 121 3.76 -2.78 -25.05
C LEU A 121 2.58 -2.75 -26.04
N ASN A 122 2.74 -3.45 -27.18
CA ASN A 122 1.69 -3.55 -28.21
C ASN A 122 0.37 -4.13 -27.69
N ASP A 123 0.45 -5.01 -26.68
CA ASP A 123 -0.72 -5.63 -26.05
C ASP A 123 -1.51 -4.64 -25.16
N PHE A 124 -0.91 -3.49 -24.80
CA PHE A 124 -1.54 -2.40 -24.05
C PHE A 124 -1.95 -1.24 -24.94
N VAL A 125 -0.99 -0.75 -25.73
CA VAL A 125 -1.14 0.43 -26.57
C VAL A 125 -0.82 -0.03 -27.99
N PRO A 126 -1.81 -0.05 -28.89
CA PRO A 126 -1.59 -0.39 -30.29
C PRO A 126 -0.42 0.41 -30.86
N ALA A 127 0.41 -0.21 -31.69
CA ALA A 127 1.65 0.43 -32.18
C ALA A 127 1.42 1.79 -32.87
N ASN A 128 0.25 1.98 -33.48
CA ASN A 128 -0.17 3.24 -34.11
C ASN A 128 -0.61 4.34 -33.12
N GLU A 129 -0.80 3.98 -31.85
CA GLU A 129 -1.21 4.85 -30.74
C GLU A 129 -0.07 5.11 -29.73
N GLN A 130 1.09 4.48 -29.93
CA GLN A 130 2.25 4.67 -29.06
C GLN A 130 2.85 6.05 -29.27
N TRP A 131 3.11 6.73 -28.16
CA TRP A 131 3.70 8.06 -28.13
C TRP A 131 5.07 8.02 -27.45
N PRO A 132 6.12 8.62 -28.03
CA PRO A 132 7.42 8.68 -27.39
C PRO A 132 7.34 9.61 -26.17
N ILE A 133 7.39 9.03 -24.97
CA ILE A 133 7.43 9.80 -23.73
C ILE A 133 8.87 10.24 -23.47
N PRO A 134 9.16 11.55 -23.42
CA PRO A 134 10.51 12.02 -23.13
C PRO A 134 10.88 11.78 -21.67
N GLU A 135 12.10 11.32 -21.43
CA GLU A 135 12.67 11.19 -20.09
C GLU A 135 13.00 12.58 -19.52
N LEU A 136 12.49 12.89 -18.33
CA LEU A 136 12.81 14.16 -17.64
C LEU A 136 14.24 14.21 -17.09
N VAL A 137 14.79 13.05 -16.74
CA VAL A 137 16.13 12.93 -16.14
C VAL A 137 17.15 12.63 -17.23
N PRO A 138 18.27 13.37 -17.34
CA PRO A 138 19.33 13.09 -18.30
C PRO A 138 19.90 11.68 -18.20
N GLU A 139 20.24 11.08 -19.34
CA GLU A 139 20.73 9.69 -19.45
C GLU A 139 21.94 9.41 -18.54
N ALA A 140 22.96 10.27 -18.54
CA ALA A 140 24.14 10.11 -17.69
C ALA A 140 23.81 10.03 -16.18
N ILE A 141 22.76 10.73 -15.73
CA ILE A 141 22.31 10.64 -14.33
C ILE A 141 21.60 9.31 -14.09
N ARG A 142 20.76 8.86 -15.03
CA ARG A 142 20.07 7.56 -14.94
C ARG A 142 21.06 6.40 -14.91
N GLU A 143 22.05 6.39 -15.80
CA GLU A 143 23.08 5.34 -15.85
C GLU A 143 23.90 5.28 -14.56
N ARG A 144 24.29 6.44 -14.01
CA ARG A 144 25.02 6.50 -12.75
C ARG A 144 24.18 5.99 -11.58
N ALA A 145 22.89 6.35 -11.53
CA ALA A 145 21.96 5.85 -10.53
C ALA A 145 21.77 4.33 -10.65
N ALA A 146 21.55 3.83 -11.87
CA ALA A 146 21.39 2.40 -12.13
C ALA A 146 22.66 1.59 -11.76
N SER A 147 23.86 2.10 -12.07
CA SER A 147 25.10 1.43 -11.68
C SER A 147 25.32 1.42 -10.16
N PHE A 148 24.86 2.44 -9.44
CA PHE A 148 24.93 2.46 -7.98
C PHE A 148 23.96 1.42 -7.42
N GLU A 149 22.71 1.42 -7.87
CA GLU A 149 21.67 0.46 -7.46
C GLU A 149 22.09 -0.99 -7.70
N ALA A 150 22.62 -1.32 -8.87
CA ALA A 150 23.04 -2.67 -9.23
C ALA A 150 24.16 -3.25 -8.34
N LYS A 151 24.91 -2.40 -7.62
CA LYS A 151 26.01 -2.80 -6.74
C LYS A 151 25.65 -2.69 -5.25
N ARG A 152 24.54 -2.04 -4.93
CA ARG A 152 24.15 -1.67 -3.56
C ARG A 152 23.47 -2.81 -2.82
N VAL A 153 22.68 -3.61 -3.52
CA VAL A 153 21.85 -4.68 -2.94
C VAL A 153 21.81 -5.89 -3.87
N TRP A 154 21.96 -7.09 -3.32
CA TRP A 154 21.78 -8.33 -4.06
C TRP A 154 20.37 -8.89 -3.88
N LEU A 155 19.68 -9.12 -5.00
CA LEU A 155 18.39 -9.82 -5.02
C LEU A 155 18.65 -11.32 -5.01
N LYS A 156 18.04 -12.01 -4.05
CA LYS A 156 18.13 -13.47 -3.88
C LYS A 156 16.75 -14.07 -3.73
N THR A 157 16.60 -15.35 -4.06
CA THR A 157 15.35 -16.08 -3.88
C THR A 157 15.59 -17.36 -3.09
N ARG A 158 14.64 -17.68 -2.22
CA ARG A 158 14.53 -18.92 -1.46
C ARG A 158 13.28 -19.66 -1.99
N PRO A 159 13.45 -20.60 -2.95
CA PRO A 159 12.33 -21.14 -3.72
C PRO A 159 11.52 -22.20 -2.96
N ASP A 160 12.09 -22.81 -1.93
CA ASP A 160 11.41 -23.71 -1.00
C ASP A 160 10.32 -23.00 -0.20
N GLN A 161 9.27 -23.74 0.13
CA GLN A 161 8.20 -23.27 0.98
C GLN A 161 8.63 -23.45 2.44
N LEU A 162 8.81 -22.33 3.13
CA LEU A 162 9.23 -22.31 4.53
C LEU A 162 8.03 -22.46 5.46
N SER A 163 8.14 -23.31 6.47
CA SER A 163 7.22 -23.26 7.60
C SER A 163 7.43 -21.98 8.41
N LEU A 164 6.53 -21.66 9.34
CA LEU A 164 6.70 -20.55 10.27
C LEU A 164 8.04 -20.65 11.05
N ALA A 165 8.43 -21.86 11.45
CA ALA A 165 9.67 -22.09 12.17
C ALA A 165 10.89 -21.88 11.27
N ASP A 166 10.88 -22.44 10.06
CA ASP A 166 11.99 -22.30 9.10
C ASP A 166 12.16 -20.85 8.65
N LEU A 167 11.06 -20.11 8.46
CA LEU A 167 11.10 -18.68 8.16
C LEU A 167 11.73 -17.88 9.31
N ALA A 168 11.36 -18.18 10.56
CA ALA A 168 11.93 -17.52 11.72
C ALA A 168 13.44 -17.80 11.87
N ASP A 169 13.86 -19.04 11.62
CA ASP A 169 15.27 -19.42 11.63
C ASP A 169 16.03 -18.72 10.50
N PHE A 170 15.51 -18.75 9.28
CA PHE A 170 16.09 -18.07 8.13
C PHE A 170 16.27 -16.55 8.34
N VAL A 171 15.27 -15.89 8.95
CA VAL A 171 15.37 -14.47 9.32
C VAL A 171 16.46 -14.25 10.37
N SER A 172 16.53 -15.11 11.38
CA SER A 172 17.45 -14.96 12.51
C SER A 172 18.91 -15.26 12.16
N GLU A 173 19.17 -16.08 11.16
CA GLU A 173 20.52 -16.40 10.65
C GLU A 173 21.22 -15.19 10.00
N LYS A 174 20.46 -14.20 9.55
CA LYS A 174 21.01 -13.02 8.87
C LYS A 174 21.33 -11.88 9.84
N PRO A 175 22.35 -11.06 9.54
CA PRO A 175 22.71 -9.94 10.39
C PRO A 175 21.62 -8.86 10.37
N GLY A 176 21.41 -8.23 11.52
CA GLY A 176 20.50 -7.09 11.64
C GLY A 176 21.09 -5.75 11.18
N PRO A 177 20.24 -4.70 11.05
CA PRO A 177 18.79 -4.73 11.26
C PRO A 177 18.05 -5.39 10.08
N ARG A 178 17.03 -6.20 10.41
CA ARG A 178 16.26 -7.00 9.45
C ARG A 178 14.88 -6.43 9.21
N LEU A 179 14.43 -6.43 7.95
CA LEU A 179 13.07 -6.11 7.55
C LEU A 179 12.40 -7.34 6.96
N VAL A 180 11.23 -7.74 7.48
CA VAL A 180 10.42 -8.83 6.90
C VAL A 180 9.07 -8.25 6.49
N ILE A 181 8.73 -8.36 5.20
CA ILE A 181 7.47 -7.87 4.67
C ILE A 181 6.62 -9.07 4.22
N LEU A 182 5.46 -9.24 4.85
CA LEU A 182 4.45 -10.23 4.47
C LEU A 182 3.27 -9.59 3.75
N ASN A 183 2.62 -10.33 2.87
CA ASN A 183 1.52 -9.86 2.02
C ASN A 183 0.23 -9.65 2.81
N THR A 184 0.08 -10.28 3.97
CA THR A 184 -1.14 -10.16 4.79
C THR A 184 -0.83 -9.72 6.22
N VAL A 185 -1.75 -8.95 6.79
CA VAL A 185 -1.72 -8.51 8.19
C VAL A 185 -1.67 -9.70 9.16
N GLN A 186 -2.39 -10.78 8.83
CA GLN A 186 -2.40 -12.00 9.63
C GLN A 186 -1.01 -12.66 9.66
N SER A 187 -0.43 -12.91 8.49
CA SER A 187 0.91 -13.53 8.38
C SER A 187 1.98 -12.68 9.08
N ALA A 188 1.93 -11.35 8.93
CA ALA A 188 2.81 -10.41 9.64
C ALA A 188 2.67 -10.50 11.17
N ALA A 189 1.43 -10.48 11.68
CA ALA A 189 1.17 -10.56 13.12
C ALA A 189 1.59 -11.90 13.72
N ILE A 190 1.38 -13.02 13.00
CA ILE A 190 1.79 -14.36 13.44
C ILE A 190 3.30 -14.46 13.55
N LEU A 191 4.04 -14.08 12.50
CA LEU A 191 5.50 -14.12 12.53
C LEU A 191 6.07 -13.20 13.62
N ALA A 192 5.50 -12.00 13.75
CA ALA A 192 5.89 -11.07 14.81
C ALA A 192 5.67 -11.66 16.22
N HIS A 193 4.51 -12.27 16.45
CA HIS A 193 4.19 -12.92 17.72
C HIS A 193 5.13 -14.09 18.00
N TYR A 194 5.32 -14.97 17.02
CA TYR A 194 6.21 -16.13 17.10
C TYR A 194 7.65 -15.73 17.44
N LEU A 195 8.22 -14.77 16.70
CA LEU A 195 9.56 -14.26 16.96
C LEU A 195 9.69 -13.63 18.35
N ARG A 196 8.70 -12.83 18.77
CA ARG A 196 8.75 -12.11 20.05
C ARG A 196 8.61 -13.03 21.25
N HIS A 197 7.66 -13.96 21.22
CA HIS A 197 7.26 -14.75 22.38
C HIS A 197 7.83 -16.17 22.35
N GLU A 198 7.65 -16.90 21.26
CA GLU A 198 8.07 -18.30 21.15
C GLU A 198 9.59 -18.43 20.99
N ARG A 199 10.18 -17.60 20.11
CA ARG A 199 11.64 -17.48 19.96
C ARG A 199 12.29 -16.56 21.00
N ARG A 200 11.49 -15.97 21.91
CA ARG A 200 11.94 -15.17 23.06
C ARG A 200 12.83 -13.97 22.68
N LEU A 201 12.68 -13.41 21.48
CA LEU A 201 13.44 -12.23 21.06
C LEU A 201 12.94 -10.94 21.73
N GLY A 202 11.77 -10.96 22.35
CA GLY A 202 11.28 -9.86 23.18
C GLY A 202 11.21 -8.52 22.44
N GLN A 203 11.87 -7.49 22.98
CA GLN A 203 11.85 -6.15 22.40
C GLN A 203 12.71 -6.01 21.13
N ASN A 204 13.44 -7.05 20.71
CA ASN A 204 14.18 -7.05 19.44
C ASN A 204 13.27 -7.30 18.22
N VAL A 205 11.95 -7.38 18.43
CA VAL A 205 10.94 -7.54 17.36
C VAL A 205 9.96 -6.37 17.42
N GLU A 206 9.84 -5.65 16.30
CA GLU A 206 8.79 -4.66 16.07
C GLU A 206 7.79 -5.20 15.04
N HIS A 207 6.55 -4.72 15.09
CA HIS A 207 5.50 -5.08 14.14
C HIS A 207 4.79 -3.83 13.63
N LEU A 208 4.61 -3.73 12.31
CA LEU A 208 3.93 -2.60 11.69
C LEU A 208 2.99 -3.04 10.57
N SER A 209 1.69 -2.88 10.79
CA SER A 209 0.66 -3.20 9.80
C SER A 209 -0.58 -2.32 10.01
N THR A 210 -1.57 -2.47 9.12
CA THR A 210 -2.86 -1.79 9.23
C THR A 210 -3.74 -2.33 10.38
N ALA A 211 -3.29 -3.37 11.11
CA ALA A 211 -3.94 -3.78 12.36
C ALA A 211 -3.76 -2.78 13.50
N LEU A 212 -2.75 -1.92 13.40
CA LEU A 212 -2.46 -0.87 14.37
C LEU A 212 -3.22 0.41 13.99
N CYS A 213 -3.82 1.05 14.98
CA CYS A 213 -4.42 2.37 14.78
C CYS A 213 -3.33 3.41 14.42
N PRO A 214 -3.68 4.52 13.75
CA PRO A 214 -2.71 5.55 13.38
C PRO A 214 -1.78 6.01 14.51
N ALA A 215 -2.30 6.18 15.73
CA ALA A 215 -1.50 6.60 16.89
C ALA A 215 -0.41 5.57 17.27
N ASP A 216 -0.74 4.28 17.27
CA ASP A 216 0.24 3.22 17.57
C ASP A 216 1.23 3.03 16.43
N ARG A 217 0.80 3.17 15.17
CA ARG A 217 1.70 3.16 14.00
C ARG A 217 2.76 4.25 14.10
N GLU A 218 2.36 5.48 14.44
CA GLU A 218 3.27 6.61 14.64
C GLU A 218 4.29 6.35 15.76
N THR A 219 3.81 5.76 16.86
CA THR A 219 4.68 5.35 17.99
C THR A 219 5.68 4.28 17.56
N THR A 220 5.24 3.23 16.86
CA THR A 220 6.11 2.17 16.35
C THR A 220 7.11 2.70 15.33
N LEU A 221 6.69 3.55 14.40
CA LEU A 221 7.58 4.21 13.43
C LEU A 221 8.69 5.01 14.14
N SER A 222 8.36 5.69 15.25
CA SER A 222 9.33 6.44 16.04
C SER A 222 10.36 5.52 16.68
N ARG A 223 9.94 4.41 17.30
CA ARG A 223 10.84 3.38 17.84
C ARG A 223 11.74 2.76 16.78
N VAL A 224 11.21 2.47 15.60
CA VAL A 224 11.98 1.92 14.47
C VAL A 224 13.06 2.92 14.03
N LYS A 225 12.74 4.22 13.91
CA LYS A 225 13.73 5.26 13.57
C LYS A 225 14.84 5.36 14.62
N GLU A 226 14.49 5.27 15.90
CA GLU A 226 15.47 5.26 17.00
C GLU A 226 16.38 4.03 16.94
N LYS A 227 15.81 2.83 16.72
CA LYS A 227 16.57 1.58 16.58
C LYS A 227 17.46 1.54 15.33
N LEU A 228 17.04 2.15 14.22
CA LEU A 228 17.88 2.28 13.03
C LEU A 228 19.11 3.15 13.29
N ARG A 229 19.02 4.13 14.21
CA ARG A 229 20.12 5.00 14.62
C ARG A 229 20.99 4.42 15.74
N SER A 230 20.52 3.42 16.48
CA SER A 230 21.27 2.83 17.58
C SER A 230 22.42 1.95 17.11
N GLU A 231 23.41 1.72 17.97
CA GLU A 231 24.52 0.79 17.71
C GLU A 231 24.05 -0.69 17.70
N TRP A 232 22.99 -1.00 18.46
CA TRP A 232 22.44 -2.35 18.49
C TRP A 232 21.64 -2.64 17.22
N LYS A 233 22.23 -3.41 16.32
CA LYS A 233 21.63 -3.73 15.02
C LYS A 233 20.85 -5.05 15.01
N ASP A 234 21.00 -5.93 15.99
CA ASP A 234 20.39 -7.26 15.98
C ASP A 234 18.90 -7.22 16.42
N TRP A 235 18.04 -6.76 15.51
CA TRP A 235 16.59 -6.68 15.69
C TRP A 235 15.87 -6.81 14.34
N THR A 236 14.56 -7.07 14.40
CA THR A 236 13.72 -7.36 13.23
C THR A 236 12.45 -6.49 13.26
N LEU A 237 12.14 -5.85 12.14
CA LEU A 237 10.81 -5.29 11.87
C LEU A 237 10.02 -6.27 11.01
N VAL A 238 8.88 -6.74 11.50
CA VAL A 238 7.91 -7.49 10.69
C VAL A 238 6.80 -6.53 10.26
N ALA A 239 6.54 -6.43 8.96
CA ALA A 239 5.60 -5.47 8.42
C ALA A 239 4.75 -6.04 7.29
N THR A 240 3.70 -5.30 6.91
CA THR A 240 3.04 -5.43 5.61
C THR A 240 3.54 -4.35 4.64
N SER A 241 3.01 -4.30 3.41
CA SER A 241 3.34 -3.28 2.39
C SER A 241 3.18 -1.81 2.85
N CYS A 242 2.61 -1.55 4.03
CA CYS A 242 2.55 -0.20 4.61
C CYS A 242 3.92 0.47 4.86
N VAL A 243 5.02 -0.30 4.84
CA VAL A 243 6.40 0.26 4.93
C VAL A 243 7.04 0.51 3.57
N GLU A 244 6.42 0.05 2.48
CA GLU A 244 6.97 0.19 1.12
C GLU A 244 6.89 1.65 0.63
N ALA A 245 5.85 2.41 1.03
CA ALA A 245 5.64 3.78 0.62
C ALA A 245 5.74 4.78 1.79
N GLY A 246 6.41 5.92 1.56
CA GLY A 246 6.35 7.08 2.46
C GLY A 246 7.18 7.01 3.75
N VAL A 247 8.02 5.99 3.94
CA VAL A 247 8.89 5.87 5.12
C VAL A 247 10.38 5.81 4.76
N ASP A 248 11.16 6.70 5.36
CA ASP A 248 12.61 6.77 5.16
C ASP A 248 13.35 5.81 6.10
N PHE A 249 13.59 4.59 5.61
CA PHE A 249 14.30 3.53 6.32
C PHE A 249 15.47 2.96 5.50
N SER A 250 16.51 2.50 6.20
CA SER A 250 17.68 1.84 5.63
C SER A 250 18.06 0.63 6.50
N PHE A 251 17.60 -0.56 6.10
CA PHE A 251 17.90 -1.84 6.76
C PHE A 251 19.14 -2.50 6.15
N ARG A 252 19.74 -3.49 6.81
CA ARG A 252 20.86 -4.26 6.23
C ARG A 252 20.37 -5.40 5.34
N ILE A 253 19.35 -6.13 5.81
CA ILE A 253 18.78 -7.28 5.12
C ILE A 253 17.26 -7.11 5.08
N ALA A 254 16.64 -7.42 3.94
CA ALA A 254 15.19 -7.57 3.87
C ALA A 254 14.77 -8.94 3.35
N PHE A 255 13.57 -9.35 3.76
CA PHE A 255 12.88 -10.55 3.35
C PHE A 255 11.50 -10.14 2.87
N ARG A 256 11.16 -10.44 1.62
CA ARG A 256 9.87 -10.13 1.02
C ARG A 256 9.14 -11.40 0.69
N GLU A 257 7.96 -11.60 1.27
CA GLU A 257 7.07 -12.67 0.85
C GLU A 257 6.77 -12.47 -0.63
N SER A 258 6.97 -13.54 -1.42
CA SER A 258 6.89 -13.50 -2.87
C SER A 258 5.61 -12.80 -3.32
N CYS A 259 5.75 -11.85 -4.24
CA CYS A 259 4.66 -11.05 -4.79
C CYS A 259 4.93 -10.75 -6.26
N GLY A 260 5.65 -9.67 -6.58
CA GLY A 260 6.07 -9.33 -7.94
C GLY A 260 7.44 -8.64 -7.94
N LEU A 261 8.07 -8.53 -9.12
CA LEU A 261 9.41 -7.92 -9.24
C LEU A 261 9.44 -6.48 -8.72
N VAL A 262 8.40 -5.71 -9.04
CA VAL A 262 8.28 -4.31 -8.65
C VAL A 262 8.26 -4.14 -7.12
N ASN A 263 7.48 -4.96 -6.41
CA ASN A 263 7.44 -4.94 -4.94
C ASN A 263 8.78 -5.36 -4.31
N LEU A 264 9.48 -6.32 -4.93
CA LEU A 264 10.81 -6.74 -4.47
C LEU A 264 11.82 -5.58 -4.61
N LEU A 265 11.79 -4.85 -5.72
CA LEU A 265 12.65 -3.69 -5.96
C LEU A 265 12.31 -2.51 -5.02
N GLN A 266 11.02 -2.26 -4.75
CA GLN A 266 10.62 -1.28 -3.73
C GLN A 266 11.17 -1.63 -2.35
N THR A 267 11.16 -2.91 -2.01
CA THR A 267 11.77 -3.41 -0.77
C THR A 267 13.29 -3.18 -0.79
N ALA A 268 13.97 -3.40 -1.93
CA ALA A 268 15.39 -3.11 -2.10
C ALA A 268 15.74 -1.62 -1.94
N GLY A 269 14.81 -0.71 -2.24
CA GLY A 269 14.93 0.71 -1.95
C GLY A 269 14.96 1.06 -0.45
N ARG A 270 14.62 0.10 0.43
CA ARG A 270 14.64 0.25 1.91
C ARG A 270 15.81 -0.46 2.58
N VAL A 271 16.71 -1.06 1.80
CA VAL A 271 17.87 -1.83 2.27
C VAL A 271 19.14 -1.13 1.82
N SER A 272 20.06 -0.77 2.71
CA SER A 272 21.33 -0.08 2.37
C SER A 272 21.10 1.17 1.52
N ARG A 273 20.13 2.02 1.89
CA ARG A 273 19.66 3.17 1.09
C ARG A 273 20.79 4.15 0.76
N GLY A 274 21.76 4.31 1.66
CA GLY A 274 22.97 5.12 1.48
C GLY A 274 24.20 4.32 1.06
N GLY A 275 24.07 3.01 0.80
CA GLY A 275 25.21 2.11 0.58
C GLY A 275 25.99 1.82 1.87
N GLU A 276 25.31 1.85 3.02
CA GLU A 276 25.91 1.69 4.35
C GLU A 276 26.41 0.26 4.59
N TYR A 277 25.83 -0.72 3.89
CA TYR A 277 26.11 -2.14 4.05
C TYR A 277 26.60 -2.73 2.71
N PRO A 278 27.85 -3.23 2.64
CA PRO A 278 28.40 -3.80 1.41
C PRO A 278 27.88 -5.21 1.11
N ASP A 279 27.28 -5.87 2.11
CA ASP A 279 26.74 -7.23 2.02
C ASP A 279 25.20 -7.25 2.08
N ALA A 280 24.57 -6.17 1.60
CA ALA A 280 23.14 -6.00 1.70
C ALA A 280 22.39 -6.94 0.74
N GLU A 281 21.38 -7.62 1.28
CA GLU A 281 20.60 -8.63 0.55
C GLU A 281 19.10 -8.37 0.71
N VAL A 282 18.36 -8.64 -0.36
CA VAL A 282 16.91 -8.75 -0.33
C VAL A 282 16.53 -10.16 -0.78
N TRP A 283 15.82 -10.87 0.09
CA TRP A 283 15.39 -12.24 -0.15
C TRP A 283 13.90 -12.30 -0.51
N ASP A 284 13.59 -12.71 -1.73
CA ASP A 284 12.28 -13.28 -2.08
C ASP A 284 12.15 -14.64 -1.38
N PHE A 285 11.05 -14.85 -0.66
CA PHE A 285 10.79 -16.13 -0.01
C PHE A 285 9.34 -16.57 -0.19
N ARG A 286 9.12 -17.88 -0.03
CA ARG A 286 7.79 -18.48 -0.01
C ARG A 286 7.59 -19.18 1.32
N HIS A 287 6.36 -19.16 1.80
CA HIS A 287 5.97 -19.95 2.95
C HIS A 287 4.94 -20.99 2.52
N ASP A 288 4.80 -22.03 3.32
CA ASP A 288 3.78 -23.06 3.12
C ASP A 288 2.37 -22.50 3.36
N GLU A 289 1.39 -23.08 2.67
CA GLU A 289 -0.04 -22.82 2.96
C GLU A 289 -0.52 -23.63 4.19
N SER A 290 0.33 -24.51 4.73
CA SER A 290 0.02 -25.32 5.90
C SER A 290 0.14 -24.53 7.20
N GLY A 291 -1.00 -24.21 7.83
CA GLY A 291 -1.05 -23.72 9.21
C GLY A 291 -1.67 -22.34 9.34
N PHE A 292 -0.89 -21.38 9.85
CA PHE A 292 -1.37 -20.05 10.28
C PHE A 292 -1.18 -18.94 9.23
N LEU A 293 -0.25 -19.11 8.30
CA LEU A 293 0.10 -18.09 7.30
C LEU A 293 -0.81 -18.19 6.08
N ASN A 294 -1.32 -17.05 5.60
CA ASN A 294 -2.23 -16.99 4.47
C ASN A 294 -1.58 -16.33 3.27
N LEU A 295 -1.75 -16.93 2.09
CA LEU A 295 -1.35 -16.32 0.83
C LEU A 295 -2.38 -15.30 0.36
N HIS A 296 -1.89 -14.17 -0.14
CA HIS A 296 -2.74 -13.17 -0.78
C HIS A 296 -3.11 -13.62 -2.21
N PRO A 297 -4.40 -13.81 -2.55
CA PRO A 297 -4.81 -14.38 -3.83
C PRO A 297 -4.34 -13.59 -5.06
N HIS A 298 -4.32 -12.26 -4.96
CA HIS A 298 -3.97 -11.38 -6.09
C HIS A 298 -2.52 -11.52 -6.58
N PHE A 299 -1.62 -12.08 -5.78
CA PHE A 299 -0.21 -12.22 -6.18
C PHE A 299 0.10 -13.55 -6.86
N LYS A 300 -0.88 -14.44 -7.08
CA LYS A 300 -0.65 -15.78 -7.65
C LYS A 300 0.08 -15.72 -8.99
N THR A 301 -0.31 -14.81 -9.88
CA THR A 301 0.29 -14.65 -11.21
C THR A 301 1.68 -14.02 -11.11
N SER A 302 1.79 -12.86 -10.45
CA SER A 302 3.04 -12.12 -10.28
C SER A 302 4.14 -12.97 -9.62
N ARG A 303 3.80 -13.84 -8.66
CA ARG A 303 4.75 -14.76 -7.99
C ARG A 303 5.34 -15.79 -8.94
N LYS A 304 4.52 -16.30 -9.87
CA LYS A 304 4.97 -17.25 -10.88
C LYS A 304 5.92 -16.56 -11.86
N VAL A 305 5.55 -15.35 -12.31
CA VAL A 305 6.39 -14.54 -13.19
C VAL A 305 7.72 -14.22 -12.53
N LEU A 306 7.71 -13.76 -11.27
CA LEU A 306 8.93 -13.47 -10.52
C LEU A 306 9.86 -14.69 -10.41
N ALA A 307 9.33 -15.89 -10.16
CA ALA A 307 10.16 -17.10 -10.14
C ALA A 307 10.74 -17.45 -11.52
N GLY A 308 9.98 -17.27 -12.60
CA GLY A 308 10.51 -17.43 -13.97
C GLY A 308 11.67 -16.46 -14.22
N LEU A 309 11.49 -15.19 -13.86
CA LEU A 309 12.53 -14.17 -14.00
C LEU A 309 13.79 -14.48 -13.18
N PHE A 310 13.64 -14.97 -11.96
CA PHE A 310 14.79 -15.44 -11.17
C PHE A 310 15.51 -16.63 -11.83
N ALA A 311 14.76 -17.59 -12.38
CA ALA A 311 15.35 -18.75 -13.05
C ALA A 311 16.12 -18.38 -14.33
N GLU A 312 15.66 -17.34 -15.05
CA GLU A 312 16.24 -16.90 -16.31
C GLU A 312 17.40 -15.92 -16.13
N HIS A 313 17.26 -14.95 -15.22
CA HIS A 313 18.23 -13.86 -15.06
C HIS A 313 19.17 -14.03 -13.87
N GLY A 314 18.82 -14.87 -12.89
CA GLY A 314 19.63 -15.10 -11.68
C GLY A 314 20.00 -13.78 -10.98
N GLU A 315 21.29 -13.58 -10.74
CA GLU A 315 21.83 -12.37 -10.08
C GLU A 315 21.69 -11.10 -10.93
N ASN A 316 21.42 -11.21 -12.23
CA ASN A 316 21.22 -10.06 -13.10
C ASN A 316 19.81 -9.48 -13.02
N LEU A 317 18.89 -10.11 -12.27
CA LEU A 317 17.52 -9.62 -12.10
C LEU A 317 17.54 -8.22 -11.47
N GLY A 318 16.71 -7.30 -11.99
CA GLY A 318 16.78 -5.88 -11.65
C GLY A 318 15.72 -5.02 -12.36
N PRO A 319 15.75 -3.69 -12.17
CA PRO A 319 14.75 -2.74 -12.70
C PRO A 319 14.53 -2.79 -14.21
N GLN A 320 15.56 -3.16 -14.99
CA GLN A 320 15.47 -3.32 -16.44
C GLN A 320 14.46 -4.40 -16.89
N HIS A 321 14.07 -5.30 -15.99
CA HIS A 321 13.09 -6.36 -16.26
C HIS A 321 11.66 -5.99 -15.83
N CYS A 322 11.40 -4.76 -15.34
CA CYS A 322 10.06 -4.35 -14.88
C CYS A 322 9.00 -4.35 -16.00
N THR A 323 9.37 -3.90 -17.20
CA THR A 323 8.47 -3.91 -18.37
C THR A 323 8.16 -5.34 -18.80
N GLU A 324 9.17 -6.22 -18.81
CA GLU A 324 9.01 -7.64 -19.12
C GLU A 324 8.14 -8.37 -18.08
N ALA A 325 8.37 -8.12 -16.78
CA ALA A 325 7.57 -8.67 -15.70
C ALA A 325 6.08 -8.32 -15.88
N LEU A 326 5.79 -7.04 -16.14
CA LEU A 326 4.43 -6.58 -16.39
C LEU A 326 3.81 -7.29 -17.61
N GLN A 327 4.54 -7.39 -18.72
CA GLN A 327 4.06 -8.08 -19.93
C GLN A 327 3.72 -9.55 -19.66
N ARG A 328 4.60 -10.28 -18.95
CA ARG A 328 4.36 -11.69 -18.58
C ARG A 328 3.17 -11.85 -17.64
N GLU A 329 3.00 -10.95 -16.68
CA GLU A 329 1.87 -10.96 -15.75
C GLU A 329 0.53 -10.81 -16.46
N LEU A 330 0.49 -10.03 -17.53
CA LEU A 330 -0.70 -9.85 -18.34
C LEU A 330 -0.96 -11.04 -19.24
N ASN A 331 0.05 -11.53 -19.95
CA ASN A 331 -0.07 -12.71 -20.80
C ASN A 331 -0.58 -13.92 -20.04
N ALA A 332 -0.20 -14.05 -18.76
CA ALA A 332 -0.72 -15.08 -17.87
C ALA A 332 -2.15 -14.79 -17.35
N SER A 333 -2.60 -13.54 -17.38
CA SER A 333 -3.94 -13.09 -17.01
C SER A 333 -4.94 -13.09 -18.18
N PHE A 334 -4.48 -13.07 -19.44
CA PHE A 334 -5.28 -13.02 -20.68
C PHE A 334 -6.04 -14.33 -21.03
N GLY A 335 -6.41 -15.14 -20.03
CA GLY A 335 -7.24 -16.34 -20.20
C GLY A 335 -8.76 -16.11 -20.01
N GLU A 336 -9.19 -14.88 -19.71
CA GLU A 336 -10.59 -14.51 -19.51
C GLU A 336 -11.20 -13.92 -20.82
N PRO A 337 -12.47 -14.20 -21.17
CA PRO A 337 -13.01 -14.03 -22.54
C PRO A 337 -13.16 -12.58 -23.06
N GLU A 338 -12.87 -11.56 -22.26
CA GLU A 338 -12.78 -10.17 -22.69
C GLU A 338 -11.94 -9.42 -21.64
N SER A 339 -10.88 -8.72 -22.04
CA SER A 339 -10.05 -7.99 -21.07
C SER A 339 -10.91 -6.92 -20.38
N LEU A 340 -10.74 -6.72 -19.08
CA LEU A 340 -11.49 -5.72 -18.31
C LEU A 340 -11.44 -4.34 -18.99
N ALA A 341 -10.28 -3.95 -19.53
CA ALA A 341 -10.15 -2.75 -20.36
C ALA A 341 -11.05 -2.76 -21.60
N ALA A 342 -11.15 -3.86 -22.36
CA ALA A 342 -12.02 -3.93 -23.54
C ALA A 342 -13.50 -3.76 -23.15
N ARG A 343 -13.92 -4.32 -22.01
CA ARG A 343 -15.27 -4.13 -21.48
C ARG A 343 -15.53 -2.67 -21.11
N ILE A 344 -14.59 -2.02 -20.41
CA ILE A 344 -14.71 -0.60 -20.05
C ILE A 344 -14.76 0.27 -21.31
N MET A 345 -13.90 0.00 -22.30
CA MET A 345 -13.87 0.70 -23.58
C MET A 345 -15.19 0.54 -24.36
N ALA A 346 -15.78 -0.65 -24.34
CA ALA A 346 -17.07 -0.91 -24.98
C ALA A 346 -18.20 -0.14 -24.26
N ALA A 347 -18.24 -0.21 -22.93
CA ALA A 347 -19.22 0.52 -22.12
C ALA A 347 -19.10 2.05 -22.32
N GLU A 348 -17.89 2.60 -22.37
CA GLU A 348 -17.67 4.01 -22.65
C GLU A 348 -18.13 4.41 -24.06
N ARG A 349 -17.79 3.62 -25.09
CA ARG A 349 -18.25 3.85 -26.47
C ARG A 349 -19.77 3.81 -26.60
N ASP A 350 -20.41 2.95 -25.82
CA ASP A 350 -21.85 2.76 -25.82
C ASP A 350 -22.56 3.73 -24.83
N GLU A 351 -21.81 4.68 -24.24
CA GLU A 351 -22.27 5.69 -23.27
C GLU A 351 -22.88 5.11 -21.96
N ASP A 352 -22.55 3.85 -21.62
CA ASP A 352 -22.93 3.19 -20.37
C ASP A 352 -21.98 3.55 -19.22
N TYR A 353 -22.02 4.82 -18.82
CA TYR A 353 -21.22 5.34 -17.71
C TYR A 353 -21.48 4.65 -16.36
N PRO A 354 -22.70 4.15 -16.04
CA PRO A 354 -22.90 3.24 -14.91
C PRO A 354 -22.01 2.00 -14.92
N GLN A 355 -21.89 1.33 -16.07
CA GLN A 355 -21.02 0.16 -16.20
C GLN A 355 -19.53 0.56 -16.11
N VAL A 356 -19.12 1.67 -16.75
CA VAL A 356 -17.74 2.22 -16.63
C VAL A 356 -17.38 2.48 -15.17
N ALA A 357 -18.24 3.19 -14.43
CA ALA A 357 -18.02 3.49 -13.02
C ALA A 357 -17.93 2.23 -12.15
N GLN A 358 -18.67 1.17 -12.50
CA GLN A 358 -18.65 -0.10 -11.79
C GLN A 358 -17.38 -0.89 -12.06
N ASP A 359 -16.95 -1.00 -13.31
CA ASP A 359 -15.75 -1.76 -13.71
C ASP A 359 -14.45 -1.06 -13.29
N CYS A 360 -14.43 0.27 -13.21
CA CYS A 360 -13.28 1.05 -12.71
C CYS A 360 -13.21 1.15 -11.18
N ARG A 361 -14.21 0.64 -10.46
CA ARG A 361 -14.25 0.70 -9.00
C ARG A 361 -13.28 -0.31 -8.39
N LEU A 362 -12.12 0.17 -7.96
CA LEU A 362 -11.06 -0.67 -7.39
C LEU A 362 -11.28 -1.01 -5.91
N ILE A 363 -11.99 -0.14 -5.19
CA ILE A 363 -12.27 -0.34 -3.77
C ILE A 363 -13.78 -0.55 -3.59
N THR A 364 -14.17 -1.82 -3.43
CA THR A 364 -15.45 -2.15 -2.80
C THR A 364 -15.30 -1.88 -1.31
N ALA A 365 -15.89 -0.80 -0.82
CA ALA A 365 -15.75 -0.34 0.56
C ALA A 365 -16.55 -1.22 1.55
N ASP A 366 -16.27 -2.52 1.61
CA ASP A 366 -16.81 -3.44 2.61
C ASP A 366 -15.92 -3.47 3.86
N THR A 367 -15.44 -2.29 4.30
CA THR A 367 -14.68 -2.15 5.54
C THR A 367 -15.46 -1.35 6.56
N ARG A 368 -15.54 -1.84 7.79
CA ARG A 368 -16.10 -1.11 8.93
C ARG A 368 -15.03 -0.47 9.78
N THR A 369 -15.42 0.63 10.42
CA THR A 369 -14.55 1.37 11.32
C THR A 369 -14.68 0.81 12.72
N VAL A 370 -13.57 0.32 13.25
CA VAL A 370 -13.50 -0.25 14.61
C VAL A 370 -12.69 0.70 15.49
N LEU A 371 -13.32 1.30 16.50
CA LEU A 371 -12.66 2.10 17.53
C LEU A 371 -11.94 1.18 18.51
N VAL A 372 -10.66 1.43 18.78
CA VAL A 372 -9.83 0.54 19.61
C VAL A 372 -9.52 1.08 21.00
N SER A 373 -9.70 2.39 21.23
CA SER A 373 -9.48 3.00 22.54
C SER A 373 -10.67 2.78 23.48
N GLN A 374 -10.45 2.03 24.56
CA GLN A 374 -11.48 1.75 25.58
C GLN A 374 -11.98 3.02 26.27
N GLU A 375 -11.12 4.01 26.46
CA GLU A 375 -11.49 5.32 27.00
C GLU A 375 -12.48 6.04 26.07
N LEU A 376 -12.20 6.04 24.76
CA LEU A 376 -13.08 6.69 23.78
C LEU A 376 -14.38 5.91 23.57
N ILE A 377 -14.33 4.58 23.62
CA ILE A 377 -15.52 3.72 23.61
C ILE A 377 -16.42 4.05 24.80
N ALA A 378 -15.86 4.14 26.01
CA ALA A 378 -16.62 4.46 27.22
C ALA A 378 -17.35 5.81 27.10
N ARG A 379 -16.71 6.82 26.49
CA ARG A 379 -17.33 8.12 26.22
C ARG A 379 -18.55 8.02 25.31
N PHE A 380 -18.54 7.17 24.28
CA PHE A 380 -19.73 6.91 23.46
C PHE A 380 -20.85 6.20 24.24
N LEU A 381 -20.50 5.30 25.15
CA LEU A 381 -21.48 4.56 25.97
C LEU A 381 -22.17 5.41 27.04
N THR A 382 -21.71 6.64 27.28
CA THR A 382 -22.41 7.61 28.16
C THR A 382 -23.71 8.13 27.53
N PHE A 383 -23.87 8.02 26.21
CA PHE A 383 -24.94 8.66 25.43
C PHE A 383 -25.07 10.18 25.63
N ASP A 384 -24.03 10.83 26.17
CA ASP A 384 -23.93 12.28 26.30
C ASP A 384 -23.13 12.89 25.14
N ALA A 385 -23.83 13.61 24.27
CA ALA A 385 -23.22 14.23 23.08
C ALA A 385 -22.10 15.23 23.42
N GLN A 386 -22.11 15.85 24.61
CA GLN A 386 -21.03 16.76 25.02
C GLN A 386 -19.74 16.01 25.36
N GLN A 387 -19.86 14.73 25.72
CA GLN A 387 -18.72 13.88 26.05
C GLN A 387 -18.20 13.09 24.85
N PHE A 388 -18.86 13.16 23.68
CA PHE A 388 -18.45 12.38 22.52
C PHE A 388 -17.04 12.74 22.05
N PRO A 389 -16.22 11.73 21.66
CA PRO A 389 -14.92 11.97 21.07
C PRO A 389 -15.01 12.85 19.82
N THR A 390 -14.01 13.71 19.63
CA THR A 390 -13.90 14.46 18.38
C THR A 390 -13.66 13.50 17.20
N PRO A 391 -14.07 13.84 15.96
CA PRO A 391 -13.79 13.01 14.79
C PRO A 391 -12.30 12.67 14.63
N ARG A 392 -11.42 13.62 14.97
CA ARG A 392 -9.96 13.42 14.97
C ARG A 392 -9.53 12.32 15.96
N GLN A 393 -10.08 12.32 17.18
CA GLN A 393 -9.82 11.28 18.17
C GLN A 393 -10.30 9.92 17.66
N VAL A 394 -11.52 9.84 17.11
CA VAL A 394 -12.06 8.59 16.55
C VAL A 394 -11.15 8.05 15.44
N MET A 395 -10.73 8.91 14.49
CA MET A 395 -9.88 8.50 13.38
C MET A 395 -8.49 8.04 13.83
N ARG A 396 -7.86 8.74 14.78
CA ARG A 396 -6.51 8.38 15.28
C ARG A 396 -6.48 7.08 16.07
N HIS A 397 -7.62 6.68 16.65
CA HIS A 397 -7.76 5.50 17.50
C HIS A 397 -8.74 4.47 16.91
N SER A 398 -8.86 4.43 15.58
CA SER A 398 -9.64 3.39 14.88
C SER A 398 -8.82 2.68 13.82
N VAL A 399 -9.30 1.50 13.45
CA VAL A 399 -8.78 0.66 12.38
C VAL A 399 -9.90 0.37 11.37
N GLN A 400 -9.53 0.10 10.12
CA GLN A 400 -10.46 -0.38 9.10
C GLN A 400 -10.36 -1.90 9.04
N VAL A 401 -11.50 -2.58 9.21
CA VAL A 401 -11.58 -4.05 9.18
C VAL A 401 -12.59 -4.45 8.14
N TRP A 402 -12.22 -5.37 7.26
CA TRP A 402 -13.12 -5.94 6.26
C TRP A 402 -14.31 -6.64 6.93
N GLU A 403 -15.51 -6.50 6.39
CA GLU A 403 -16.75 -7.02 6.98
C GLU A 403 -16.69 -8.53 7.22
N ASN A 404 -16.09 -9.27 6.28
CA ASN A 404 -15.89 -10.71 6.41
C ASN A 404 -14.99 -11.07 7.61
N LYS A 405 -13.98 -10.26 7.91
CA LYS A 405 -13.06 -10.44 9.04
C LYS A 405 -13.58 -9.85 10.35
N LEU A 406 -14.60 -8.99 10.30
CA LEU A 406 -15.22 -8.43 11.49
C LEU A 406 -15.91 -9.52 12.32
N ARG A 407 -16.37 -10.60 11.67
CA ARG A 407 -16.95 -11.77 12.33
C ARG A 407 -15.97 -12.48 13.26
N ASP A 408 -14.68 -12.42 12.94
CA ASP A 408 -13.60 -13.02 13.71
C ASP A 408 -13.08 -12.06 14.80
N LEU A 409 -13.63 -10.86 14.92
CA LEU A 409 -13.20 -9.87 15.89
C LEU A 409 -14.27 -9.65 16.96
N PRO A 410 -13.94 -9.85 18.25
CA PRO A 410 -14.85 -9.50 19.33
C PRO A 410 -15.06 -7.98 19.37
N VAL A 411 -16.23 -7.53 18.88
CA VAL A 411 -16.63 -6.12 18.87
C VAL A 411 -17.89 -5.89 19.71
N THR A 412 -18.11 -4.65 20.13
CA THR A 412 -19.33 -4.20 20.79
C THR A 412 -20.47 -4.04 19.78
N ARG A 413 -21.68 -3.76 20.28
CA ARG A 413 -22.73 -3.17 19.44
C ARG A 413 -22.28 -1.80 18.91
N SER A 414 -23.00 -1.31 17.91
CA SER A 414 -22.76 -0.01 17.27
C SER A 414 -22.63 1.11 18.31
N LEU A 415 -21.64 1.98 18.11
CA LEU A 415 -21.33 3.11 18.98
C LEU A 415 -22.01 4.39 18.47
N GLY A 416 -22.62 5.14 19.38
CA GLY A 416 -23.33 6.38 19.06
C GLY A 416 -24.68 6.13 18.40
N PHE A 417 -25.06 6.99 17.45
CA PHE A 417 -26.40 7.01 16.83
C PHE A 417 -26.49 6.31 15.46
N GLY A 418 -25.41 5.65 15.00
CA GLY A 418 -25.37 5.00 13.68
C GLY A 418 -24.73 3.61 13.71
N GLU A 419 -24.94 2.83 12.65
CA GLU A 419 -24.43 1.44 12.55
C GLU A 419 -22.98 1.35 12.03
N GLU A 420 -22.38 2.45 11.60
CA GLU A 420 -21.09 2.44 10.88
C GLU A 420 -19.85 2.31 11.78
N LEU A 421 -19.99 2.58 13.07
CA LEU A 421 -18.89 2.57 14.04
C LEU A 421 -19.13 1.51 15.12
N VAL A 422 -18.15 0.65 15.35
CA VAL A 422 -18.16 -0.34 16.44
C VAL A 422 -16.93 -0.19 17.33
N GLY A 423 -17.01 -0.62 18.58
CA GLY A 423 -15.89 -0.65 19.51
C GLY A 423 -15.27 -2.04 19.58
N ILE A 424 -13.96 -2.15 19.76
CA ILE A 424 -13.33 -3.43 20.06
C ILE A 424 -13.57 -3.82 21.54
N GLN A 425 -13.75 -5.11 21.83
CA GLN A 425 -13.88 -5.57 23.22
C GLN A 425 -12.58 -5.36 24.03
N PRO A 426 -12.67 -5.17 25.36
CA PRO A 426 -11.50 -5.10 26.23
C PRO A 426 -10.56 -6.29 26.05
N GLY A 427 -9.24 -6.03 26.04
CA GLY A 427 -8.23 -7.07 25.90
C GLY A 427 -7.98 -7.59 24.48
N CYS A 428 -8.79 -7.20 23.48
CA CYS A 428 -8.67 -7.65 22.09
C CYS A 428 -7.74 -6.79 21.22
N TYR A 429 -7.11 -5.75 21.80
CA TYR A 429 -6.15 -4.87 21.13
C TYR A 429 -4.90 -4.66 22.00
N ASP A 430 -3.74 -4.50 21.38
CA ASP A 430 -2.56 -3.87 21.99
C ASP A 430 -1.73 -3.10 20.96
N SER A 431 -0.74 -2.34 21.44
CA SER A 431 0.11 -1.50 20.60
C SER A 431 1.18 -2.27 19.81
N PHE A 432 1.27 -3.60 19.94
CA PHE A 432 2.21 -4.44 19.20
C PHE A 432 1.52 -5.20 18.06
N LEU A 433 0.49 -5.98 18.35
CA LEU A 433 -0.25 -6.77 17.35
C LEU A 433 -1.48 -6.04 16.80
N GLY A 434 -1.92 -4.96 17.46
CA GLY A 434 -3.16 -4.28 17.10
C GLY A 434 -4.37 -5.15 17.38
N TYR A 435 -5.39 -5.08 16.52
CA TYR A 435 -6.58 -5.91 16.67
C TYR A 435 -6.31 -7.41 16.50
N MET A 436 -5.18 -7.79 15.89
CA MET A 436 -4.81 -9.21 15.73
C MET A 436 -4.60 -9.92 17.06
N LYS A 437 -4.35 -9.17 18.15
CA LYS A 437 -4.35 -9.74 19.51
C LYS A 437 -5.63 -10.51 19.84
N GLY A 438 -6.79 -9.97 19.46
CA GLY A 438 -8.08 -10.63 19.66
C GLY A 438 -8.36 -11.77 18.68
N VAL A 439 -7.74 -11.73 17.48
CA VAL A 439 -7.99 -12.69 16.39
C VAL A 439 -7.12 -13.94 16.50
N LEU A 440 -5.83 -13.80 16.88
CA LEU A 440 -4.89 -14.93 16.92
C LEU A 440 -5.37 -16.11 17.79
N PRO A 441 -5.94 -15.91 18.99
CA PRO A 441 -6.45 -17.02 19.80
C PRO A 441 -7.60 -17.79 19.12
N LEU A 442 -8.44 -17.08 18.37
CA LEU A 442 -9.59 -17.67 17.65
C LEU A 442 -9.11 -18.51 16.47
N LEU A 443 -8.11 -18.03 15.72
CA LEU A 443 -7.47 -18.79 14.65
C LEU A 443 -6.83 -20.08 15.17
N ALA A 444 -6.13 -20.00 16.31
CA ALA A 444 -5.55 -21.18 16.95
C ALA A 444 -6.61 -22.21 17.38
N ALA A 445 -7.76 -21.74 17.90
CA ALA A 445 -8.86 -22.62 18.28
C ALA A 445 -9.53 -23.31 17.07
N GLN A 446 -9.75 -22.56 15.97
CA GLN A 446 -10.32 -23.10 14.73
C GLN A 446 -9.43 -24.20 14.13
N ILE A 447 -8.11 -23.98 14.09
CA ILE A 447 -7.14 -24.95 13.57
C ILE A 447 -7.04 -26.19 14.48
N ALA A 448 -7.18 -26.01 15.80
CA ALA A 448 -7.20 -27.12 16.77
C ALA A 448 -8.51 -27.92 16.78
N GLY A 449 -9.47 -27.62 15.90
CA GLY A 449 -10.76 -28.33 15.80
C GLY A 449 -11.78 -27.96 16.88
N GLY A 450 -11.56 -26.86 17.61
CA GLY A 450 -12.50 -26.36 18.61
C GLY A 450 -13.58 -25.48 17.97
N PHE A 451 -14.84 -25.93 18.01
CA PHE A 451 -15.97 -25.05 17.73
C PHE A 451 -16.06 -23.95 18.80
N VAL A 452 -16.02 -22.69 18.37
CA VAL A 452 -16.39 -21.55 19.22
C VAL A 452 -17.92 -21.46 19.19
N LEU A 453 -18.57 -21.70 20.34
CA LEU A 453 -20.01 -21.56 20.54
C LEU A 453 -20.41 -20.10 20.79
#